data_AF-A0A523U4Q6-F1
#
_entry.id   AF-A0A523U4Q6-F1
#
_cell.length_a   1.000
_cell.length_b   1.000
_cell.length_c   1.000
_cell.angle_alpha   90.00
_cell.angle_beta   90.00
_cell.angle_gamma   90.00
#
_symmetry.space_group_name_H-M   'P 1'
#
loop_
_entity.id
_entity.type
_entity.pdbx_description
1 polymer ?
#
loop_
_entity_poly.entity_id
_entity_poly.type
_entity_poly.pdbx_seq_one_letter_code
_entity_poly.pdbx_strand_id
1 'polypeptide(L)'
;MRYKFCLYLLALSCALAFPASAEADIVILKNGGRIEGTVIDRGDSVEVVIRPGVSTTIPRKDIEKIIIQTSPAQMYRDRARQLAADDALGHYHLGLWCKDQGLTREAEKEFKKVIKIHPGHEGARKELGHEKVDGKWLTKEEIMLKKGFVKYKNRWLPKEEAEKKRKLDELIKGIRGSIKEIEKAKGDPPLNAIEKLSKITDPAALNVLTKSLRSKNVHVRAAVAASLGFVGNRKTKKTLLSIIFKDKDGGVRAACAKSLFMIARKTGDAKEIKKLIEMMFKQGYPVKRKAAAEALGNIGDRQFITYLIRALVIEIQVKSKEEDMDPFGVPVTPEEKDRVRARGWRPRKLTNPGGVSVGPLKDKTKTKPWENPKALEALKKMTGQDFGYDQKKWQEWHLKDLEKQADEEEPKPEDDEKK
;
A
#
# COMPACT_ATOMS: atom_id res chain seq x y z
N MET A 1 68.70 36.58 10.68
CA MET A 1 68.34 36.59 9.24
C MET A 1 67.09 35.74 9.05
N ARG A 2 66.12 36.26 8.30
CA ARG A 2 64.72 35.81 8.20
C ARG A 2 64.58 34.59 7.29
N TYR A 3 63.92 33.52 7.76
CA TYR A 3 63.35 32.48 6.90
C TYR A 3 61.85 32.75 6.76
N LYS A 4 61.38 33.03 5.53
CA LYS A 4 59.96 33.16 5.18
C LYS A 4 59.52 31.95 4.37
N PHE A 5 58.46 31.30 4.84
CA PHE A 5 57.61 30.35 4.13
C PHE A 5 57.13 30.93 2.79
N CYS A 6 57.10 30.10 1.74
CA CYS A 6 56.31 30.36 0.54
C CYS A 6 55.54 29.07 0.17
N LEU A 7 54.23 29.11 0.40
CA LEU A 7 53.25 28.09 0.04
C LEU A 7 53.02 28.12 -1.47
N TYR A 8 53.24 26.99 -2.14
CA TYR A 8 52.69 26.71 -3.47
C TYR A 8 51.24 26.25 -3.31
N LEU A 9 50.29 27.00 -3.89
CA LEU A 9 48.91 26.56 -4.09
C LEU A 9 48.64 26.43 -5.60
N LEU A 10 48.44 25.18 -5.99
CA LEU A 10 47.91 24.72 -7.27
C LEU A 10 46.54 25.36 -7.57
N ALA A 11 46.37 25.92 -8.77
CA ALA A 11 45.05 26.11 -9.37
C ALA A 11 45.07 25.51 -10.79
N LEU A 12 44.46 24.33 -10.87
CA LEU A 12 44.19 23.55 -12.07
C LEU A 12 43.19 24.32 -12.95
N SER A 13 43.58 24.74 -14.16
CA SER A 13 42.67 25.35 -15.13
C SER A 13 41.84 24.26 -15.83
N CYS A 14 40.63 24.03 -15.31
CA CYS A 14 39.63 23.22 -15.97
C CYS A 14 39.02 24.05 -17.12
N ALA A 15 39.49 23.85 -18.34
CA ALA A 15 38.90 24.42 -19.55
C ALA A 15 37.55 23.73 -19.83
N LEU A 16 36.50 24.21 -19.18
CA LEU A 16 35.12 23.95 -19.59
C LEU A 16 34.88 24.74 -20.89
N ALA A 17 35.14 24.10 -22.02
CA ALA A 17 34.60 24.53 -23.29
C ALA A 17 33.07 24.40 -23.21
N PHE A 18 32.40 25.50 -22.86
CA PHE A 18 30.96 25.62 -23.09
C PHE A 18 30.75 25.59 -24.60
N PRO A 19 29.86 24.74 -25.12
CA PRO A 19 29.49 24.82 -26.53
C PRO A 19 28.95 26.22 -26.79
N ALA A 20 29.53 26.93 -27.77
CA ALA A 20 29.01 28.19 -28.26
C ALA A 20 27.53 27.97 -28.62
N SER A 21 26.65 28.71 -27.94
CA SER A 21 25.22 28.72 -28.24
C SER A 21 25.06 29.22 -29.68
N ALA A 22 24.61 28.37 -30.59
CA ALA A 22 24.39 28.69 -32.00
C ALA A 22 23.29 29.76 -32.24
N GLU A 23 22.80 30.42 -31.19
CA GLU A 23 21.65 31.34 -31.20
C GLU A 23 21.99 32.78 -30.77
N ALA A 24 23.26 33.12 -30.55
CA ALA A 24 23.66 34.47 -30.11
C ALA A 24 24.02 35.38 -31.29
N ASP A 25 23.58 36.64 -31.28
CA ASP A 25 24.04 37.64 -32.25
C ASP A 25 25.56 37.82 -32.10
N ILE A 26 26.23 38.16 -33.21
CA ILE A 26 27.68 38.28 -33.26
C ILE A 26 28.03 39.71 -33.64
N VAL A 27 28.79 40.39 -32.79
CA VAL A 27 29.40 41.69 -33.09
C VAL A 27 30.87 41.45 -33.44
N ILE A 28 31.25 41.84 -34.66
CA ILE A 28 32.63 41.85 -35.15
C ILE A 28 33.13 43.29 -35.03
N LEU A 29 34.23 43.46 -34.30
CA LEU A 29 34.89 44.74 -34.07
C LEU A 29 35.96 44.97 -35.13
N LYS A 30 36.25 46.25 -35.46
CA LYS A 30 37.27 46.62 -36.46
C LYS A 30 38.69 46.16 -36.11
N ASN A 31 38.95 45.82 -34.84
CA ASN A 31 40.21 45.26 -34.38
C ASN A 31 40.27 43.73 -34.52
N GLY A 32 39.28 43.11 -35.18
CA GLY A 32 39.16 41.66 -35.35
C GLY A 32 38.54 40.91 -34.16
N GLY A 33 38.18 41.61 -33.07
CA GLY A 33 37.51 41.02 -31.92
C GLY A 33 36.08 40.57 -32.25
N ARG A 34 35.63 39.47 -31.63
CA ARG A 34 34.27 38.94 -31.80
C ARG A 34 33.59 38.81 -30.45
N ILE A 35 32.36 39.33 -30.34
CA ILE A 35 31.54 39.26 -29.14
C ILE A 35 30.21 38.58 -29.49
N GLU A 36 29.82 37.59 -28.70
CA GLU A 36 28.56 36.85 -28.87
C GLU A 36 27.59 37.19 -27.73
N GLY A 37 26.37 37.56 -28.09
CA GLY A 37 25.29 37.86 -27.13
C GLY A 37 24.10 38.52 -27.83
N THR A 38 23.01 38.77 -27.12
CA THR A 38 21.85 39.48 -27.70
C THR A 38 22.19 40.95 -27.89
N VAL A 39 22.04 41.44 -29.12
CA VAL A 39 22.38 42.82 -29.50
C VAL A 39 21.17 43.75 -29.32
N ILE A 40 21.38 44.87 -28.63
CA ILE A 40 20.43 45.97 -28.46
C ILE A 40 21.07 47.23 -29.05
N ASP A 41 20.51 47.74 -30.14
CA ASP A 41 20.99 48.96 -30.78
C ASP A 41 20.53 50.21 -30.00
N ARG A 42 21.47 51.08 -29.62
CA ARG A 42 21.21 52.34 -28.90
C ARG A 42 21.57 53.57 -29.75
N GLY A 43 21.75 53.40 -31.06
CA GLY A 43 22.14 54.46 -31.99
C GLY A 43 23.66 54.64 -32.04
N ASP A 44 24.22 55.43 -31.13
CA ASP A 44 25.66 55.74 -31.11
C ASP A 44 26.53 54.62 -30.49
N SER A 45 25.87 53.64 -29.86
CA SER A 45 26.50 52.47 -29.28
C SER A 45 25.58 51.26 -29.38
N VAL A 46 26.17 50.08 -29.20
CA VAL A 46 25.48 48.80 -29.23
C VAL A 46 25.74 48.08 -27.91
N GLU A 47 24.68 47.72 -27.22
CA GLU A 47 24.75 46.91 -26.01
C GLU A 47 24.62 45.43 -26.38
N VAL A 48 25.57 44.61 -25.96
CA VAL A 48 25.59 43.16 -26.19
C VAL A 48 25.40 42.45 -24.85
N VAL A 49 24.25 41.80 -24.68
CA VAL A 49 23.91 41.02 -23.48
C VAL A 49 24.44 39.61 -23.66
N ILE A 50 25.55 39.30 -22.97
CA ILE A 50 26.22 38.01 -23.09
C ILE A 50 25.44 36.93 -22.33
N ARG A 51 25.03 37.24 -21.09
CA ARG A 51 24.19 36.38 -20.22
C ARG A 51 23.36 37.28 -19.27
N PRO A 52 22.28 36.77 -18.64
CA PRO A 52 21.46 37.58 -17.72
C PRO A 52 22.31 38.27 -16.63
N GLY A 53 22.24 39.60 -16.55
CA GLY A 53 23.03 40.43 -15.62
C GLY A 53 24.46 40.77 -16.08
N VAL A 54 24.89 40.30 -17.26
CA VAL A 54 26.20 40.58 -17.84
C VAL A 54 26.02 41.10 -19.28
N SER A 55 26.19 42.41 -19.45
CA SER A 55 26.20 43.08 -20.76
C SER A 55 27.47 43.93 -20.94
N THR A 56 27.78 44.25 -22.20
CA THR A 56 28.85 45.17 -22.56
C THR A 56 28.37 46.16 -23.60
N THR A 57 28.81 47.41 -23.52
CA THR A 57 28.42 48.47 -24.46
C THR A 57 29.61 48.84 -25.33
N ILE A 58 29.39 48.83 -26.64
CA ILE A 58 30.42 49.03 -27.66
C ILE A 58 30.06 50.26 -28.49
N PRO A 59 30.93 51.26 -28.63
CA PRO A 59 30.69 52.40 -29.50
C PRO A 59 30.51 51.96 -30.96
N ARG A 60 29.54 52.53 -31.68
CA ARG A 60 29.23 52.11 -33.06
C ARG A 60 30.43 52.26 -34.01
N LYS A 61 31.28 53.27 -33.77
CA LYS A 61 32.51 53.55 -34.52
C LYS A 61 33.52 52.40 -34.51
N ASP A 62 33.51 51.57 -33.46
CA ASP A 62 34.47 50.49 -33.24
C ASP A 62 33.96 49.14 -33.76
N ILE A 63 32.71 49.10 -34.23
CA ILE A 63 32.05 47.93 -34.79
C ILE A 63 32.29 47.89 -36.31
N GLU A 64 32.72 46.73 -36.79
CA GLU A 64 32.89 46.45 -38.21
C GLU A 64 31.61 45.86 -38.80
N LYS A 65 31.03 44.86 -38.14
CA LYS A 65 29.83 44.17 -38.63
C LYS A 65 29.03 43.59 -37.47
N ILE A 66 27.70 43.66 -37.55
CA ILE A 66 26.79 42.98 -36.62
C ILE A 66 26.04 41.91 -37.41
N ILE A 67 26.09 40.67 -36.93
CA ILE A 67 25.37 39.52 -37.47
C ILE A 67 24.29 39.16 -36.46
N ILE A 68 23.07 39.66 -36.69
CA ILE A 68 21.93 39.35 -35.82
C ILE A 68 21.47 37.92 -36.14
N GLN A 69 21.61 37.03 -35.16
CA GLN A 69 20.99 35.72 -35.14
C GLN A 69 19.60 35.87 -34.53
N THR A 70 18.64 36.40 -35.31
CA THR A 70 17.28 36.55 -34.80
C THR A 70 16.71 35.16 -34.52
N SER A 71 16.48 34.86 -33.24
CA SER A 71 15.86 33.57 -32.89
C SER A 71 14.49 33.44 -33.57
N PRO A 72 14.09 32.23 -33.99
CA PRO A 72 12.77 32.00 -34.57
C PRO A 72 11.63 32.54 -33.69
N ALA A 73 11.77 32.47 -32.36
CA ALA A 73 10.79 33.03 -31.42
C ALA A 73 10.70 34.57 -31.47
N GLN A 74 11.81 35.27 -31.72
CA GLN A 74 11.81 36.71 -31.93
C GLN A 74 11.19 37.07 -33.28
N MET A 75 11.56 36.37 -34.35
CA MET A 75 10.96 36.55 -35.68
C MET A 75 9.44 36.33 -35.66
N TYR A 76 8.97 35.31 -34.91
CA TYR A 76 7.54 35.09 -34.67
C TYR A 76 6.88 36.32 -34.03
N ARG A 77 7.46 36.86 -32.95
CA ARG A 77 6.90 38.02 -32.23
C ARG A 77 6.83 39.27 -33.09
N ASP A 78 7.79 39.48 -33.97
CA ASP A 78 7.81 40.62 -34.89
C ASP A 78 6.75 40.45 -35.98
N ARG A 79 6.70 39.29 -36.65
CA ARG A 79 5.67 38.98 -37.66
C ARG A 79 4.26 39.00 -37.08
N ALA A 80 4.06 38.46 -35.88
CA ALA A 80 2.77 38.44 -35.21
C ALA A 80 2.24 39.84 -34.86
N ARG A 81 3.13 40.82 -34.63
CA ARG A 81 2.75 42.21 -34.35
C ARG A 81 2.32 42.99 -35.59
N GLN A 82 2.80 42.57 -36.76
CA GLN A 82 2.51 43.22 -38.04
C GLN A 82 1.22 42.71 -38.68
N LEU A 83 0.69 41.58 -38.21
CA LEU A 83 -0.56 40.99 -38.73
C LEU A 83 -1.79 41.65 -38.12
N ALA A 84 -2.76 41.97 -38.98
CA ALA A 84 -4.09 42.42 -38.55
C ALA A 84 -4.83 41.29 -37.83
N ALA A 85 -5.63 41.63 -36.82
CA ALA A 85 -6.27 40.65 -35.94
C ALA A 85 -7.32 39.76 -36.64
N ASP A 86 -7.86 40.21 -37.77
CA ASP A 86 -8.85 39.55 -38.62
C ASP A 86 -8.26 38.92 -39.89
N ASP A 87 -6.93 38.99 -40.08
CA ASP A 87 -6.26 38.37 -41.22
C ASP A 87 -6.05 36.86 -41.01
N ALA A 88 -7.08 36.08 -41.35
CA ALA A 88 -7.05 34.62 -41.22
C ALA A 88 -5.94 33.96 -42.06
N LEU A 89 -5.64 34.47 -43.25
CA LEU A 89 -4.61 33.89 -44.13
C LEU A 89 -3.21 34.20 -43.62
N GLY A 90 -2.96 35.44 -43.20
CA GLY A 90 -1.69 35.84 -42.60
C GLY A 90 -1.38 35.07 -41.31
N HIS A 91 -2.38 34.88 -40.43
CA HIS A 91 -2.24 34.01 -39.26
C HIS A 91 -1.98 32.55 -39.63
N TYR A 92 -2.60 32.02 -40.70
CA TYR A 92 -2.35 30.65 -41.16
C TYR A 92 -0.92 30.45 -41.65
N HIS A 93 -0.42 31.34 -42.50
CA HIS A 93 0.96 31.28 -43.01
C HIS A 93 2.00 31.46 -41.91
N LEU A 94 1.75 32.35 -40.94
CA LEU A 94 2.62 32.47 -39.77
C LEU A 94 2.64 31.19 -38.94
N GLY A 95 1.48 30.53 -38.78
CA GLY A 95 1.41 29.22 -38.11
C GLY A 95 2.21 28.13 -38.82
N LEU A 96 2.13 28.04 -40.15
CA LEU A 96 2.92 27.11 -40.95
C LEU A 96 4.42 27.37 -40.82
N TRP A 97 4.83 28.64 -40.87
CA TRP A 97 6.23 29.01 -40.66
C TRP A 97 6.71 28.66 -39.23
N CYS A 98 5.91 28.93 -38.20
CA CYS A 98 6.25 28.54 -36.83
C CYS A 98 6.46 27.02 -36.71
N LYS A 99 5.62 26.22 -37.38
CA LYS A 99 5.75 24.76 -37.40
C LYS A 99 7.05 24.30 -38.05
N ASP A 100 7.42 24.89 -39.19
CA ASP A 100 8.68 24.61 -39.89
C ASP A 100 9.90 24.92 -39.02
N GLN A 101 9.83 25.99 -38.21
CA GLN A 101 10.87 26.38 -37.27
C GLN A 101 10.83 25.62 -35.92
N GLY A 102 9.96 24.62 -35.77
CA GLY A 102 9.82 23.84 -34.53
C GLY A 102 9.06 24.54 -33.38
N LEU A 103 8.54 25.74 -33.60
CA LEU A 103 7.77 26.55 -32.64
C LEU A 103 6.33 26.03 -32.51
N THR A 104 6.19 24.85 -31.92
CA THR A 104 4.93 24.08 -31.92
C THR A 104 3.80 24.81 -31.17
N ARG A 105 4.09 25.47 -30.05
CA ARG A 105 3.08 26.17 -29.23
C ARG A 105 2.56 27.42 -29.94
N GLU A 106 3.46 28.16 -30.58
CA GLU A 106 3.19 29.37 -31.36
C GLU A 106 2.39 29.01 -32.62
N ALA A 107 2.77 27.95 -33.33
CA ALA A 107 2.04 27.43 -34.47
C ALA A 107 0.58 27.08 -34.10
N GLU A 108 0.38 26.29 -33.04
CA GLU A 108 -0.96 25.96 -32.54
C GLU A 108 -1.77 27.21 -32.18
N LYS A 109 -1.13 28.21 -31.57
CA LYS A 109 -1.78 29.47 -31.18
C LYS A 109 -2.29 30.22 -32.40
N GLU A 110 -1.48 30.32 -33.46
CA GLU A 110 -1.90 30.98 -34.69
C GLU A 110 -3.01 30.19 -35.41
N PHE A 111 -2.89 28.87 -35.56
CA PHE A 111 -3.96 28.06 -36.15
C PHE A 111 -5.30 28.16 -35.40
N LYS A 112 -5.26 28.29 -34.06
CA LYS A 112 -6.47 28.53 -33.25
C LYS A 112 -7.10 29.89 -33.55
N LYS A 113 -6.32 30.94 -33.83
CA LYS A 113 -6.86 32.23 -34.27
C LYS A 113 -7.53 32.11 -35.64
N VAL A 114 -6.91 31.40 -36.58
CA VAL A 114 -7.49 31.16 -37.91
C VAL A 114 -8.86 30.52 -37.81
N ILE A 115 -9.04 29.49 -36.95
CA ILE A 115 -10.35 28.86 -36.75
C ILE A 115 -11.37 29.81 -36.11
N LYS A 116 -10.94 30.73 -35.23
CA LYS A 116 -11.85 31.73 -34.64
C LYS A 116 -12.38 32.70 -35.69
N ILE A 117 -11.54 33.13 -36.63
CA ILE A 117 -11.91 34.06 -37.70
C ILE A 117 -12.69 33.32 -38.80
N HIS A 118 -12.21 32.15 -39.22
CA HIS A 118 -12.82 31.31 -40.25
C HIS A 118 -13.02 29.88 -39.75
N PRO A 119 -14.17 29.57 -39.14
CA PRO A 119 -14.44 28.24 -38.56
C PRO A 119 -14.36 27.08 -39.55
N GLY A 120 -14.54 27.32 -40.85
CA GLY A 120 -14.45 26.31 -41.91
C GLY A 120 -13.04 26.06 -42.45
N HIS A 121 -12.00 26.75 -41.95
CA HIS A 121 -10.66 26.69 -42.53
C HIS A 121 -10.03 25.29 -42.43
N GLU A 122 -10.03 24.53 -43.54
CA GLU A 122 -9.61 23.13 -43.55
C GLU A 122 -8.13 22.95 -43.20
N GLY A 123 -7.24 23.81 -43.72
CA GLY A 123 -5.80 23.75 -43.45
C GLY A 123 -5.47 23.84 -41.97
N ALA A 124 -5.82 24.96 -41.31
CA ALA A 124 -5.65 25.15 -39.87
C ALA A 124 -6.26 24.04 -39.00
N ARG A 125 -7.39 23.45 -39.42
CA ARG A 125 -8.01 22.31 -38.72
C ARG A 125 -7.19 21.03 -38.83
N LYS A 126 -6.70 20.70 -40.03
CA LYS A 126 -5.79 19.56 -40.24
C LYS A 126 -4.49 19.75 -39.45
N GLU A 127 -3.95 20.96 -39.45
CA GLU A 127 -2.73 21.31 -38.70
C GLU A 127 -2.90 21.21 -37.17
N LEU A 128 -4.10 21.47 -36.65
CA LEU A 128 -4.46 21.24 -35.25
C LEU A 128 -4.82 19.78 -34.95
N GLY A 129 -4.70 18.88 -35.93
CA GLY A 129 -5.02 17.45 -35.79
C GLY A 129 -6.52 17.16 -35.67
N HIS A 130 -7.38 18.07 -36.17
CA HIS A 130 -8.81 17.81 -36.32
C HIS A 130 -9.06 16.94 -37.56
N GLU A 131 -10.05 16.07 -37.48
CA GLU A 131 -10.45 15.17 -38.57
C GLU A 131 -11.88 15.48 -39.02
N LYS A 132 -12.16 15.30 -40.31
CA LYS A 132 -13.51 15.52 -40.86
C LYS A 132 -14.25 14.18 -40.84
N VAL A 133 -15.23 14.06 -39.96
CA VAL A 133 -16.06 12.85 -39.76
C VAL A 133 -17.52 13.23 -39.98
N ASP A 134 -18.21 12.54 -40.89
CA ASP A 134 -19.61 12.81 -41.28
C ASP A 134 -19.85 14.28 -41.70
N GLY A 135 -18.89 14.86 -42.44
CA GLY A 135 -18.96 16.26 -42.89
C GLY A 135 -18.67 17.31 -41.79
N LYS A 136 -18.47 16.89 -40.53
CA LYS A 136 -18.16 17.79 -39.41
C LYS A 136 -16.70 17.65 -38.98
N TRP A 137 -16.06 18.78 -38.71
CA TRP A 137 -14.71 18.80 -38.16
C TRP A 137 -14.72 18.52 -36.68
N LEU A 138 -14.01 17.47 -36.26
CA LEU A 138 -13.90 17.05 -34.87
C LEU A 138 -12.45 17.05 -34.41
N THR A 139 -12.23 17.43 -33.16
CA THR A 139 -10.94 17.25 -32.50
C THR A 139 -10.67 15.76 -32.25
N LYS A 140 -9.40 15.39 -32.08
CA LYS A 140 -9.03 14.03 -31.66
C LYS A 140 -9.74 13.61 -30.38
N GLU A 141 -9.96 14.53 -29.44
CA GLU A 141 -10.68 14.24 -28.20
C GLU A 141 -12.18 13.94 -28.45
N GLU A 142 -12.84 14.74 -29.29
CA GLU A 142 -14.25 14.52 -29.70
C GLU A 142 -14.43 13.20 -30.45
N ILE A 143 -13.48 12.84 -31.33
CA ILE A 143 -13.49 11.56 -32.05
C ILE A 143 -13.39 10.40 -31.05
N MET A 144 -12.49 10.49 -30.06
CA MET A 144 -12.36 9.46 -29.04
C MET A 144 -13.62 9.34 -28.19
N LEU A 145 -14.23 10.46 -27.82
CA LEU A 145 -15.51 10.49 -27.10
C LEU A 145 -16.64 9.84 -27.92
N LYS A 146 -16.74 10.15 -29.22
CA LYS A 146 -17.69 9.51 -30.14
C LYS A 146 -17.45 8.00 -30.26
N LYS A 147 -16.18 7.56 -30.24
CA LYS A 147 -15.79 6.14 -30.22
C LYS A 147 -16.03 5.47 -28.86
N GLY A 148 -16.62 6.16 -27.88
CA GLY A 148 -16.93 5.62 -26.56
C GLY A 148 -15.75 5.60 -25.58
N PHE A 149 -14.66 6.31 -25.88
CA PHE A 149 -13.50 6.43 -25.00
C PHE A 149 -13.56 7.71 -24.17
N VAL A 150 -13.11 7.64 -22.92
CA VAL A 150 -12.98 8.79 -22.03
C VAL A 150 -11.58 8.84 -21.43
N LYS A 151 -11.14 10.04 -21.06
CA LYS A 151 -9.83 10.27 -20.47
C LYS A 151 -9.85 9.90 -18.97
N TYR A 152 -8.97 9.00 -18.56
CA TYR A 152 -8.73 8.64 -17.17
C TYR A 152 -7.21 8.61 -16.90
N LYS A 153 -6.76 9.45 -15.95
CA LYS A 153 -5.34 9.64 -15.58
C LYS A 153 -4.41 9.75 -16.81
N ASN A 154 -4.77 10.66 -17.72
CA ASN A 154 -4.05 10.95 -18.98
C ASN A 154 -4.02 9.83 -20.02
N ARG A 155 -4.87 8.80 -19.89
CA ARG A 155 -5.02 7.73 -20.89
C ARG A 155 -6.46 7.65 -21.38
N TRP A 156 -6.63 7.23 -22.63
CA TRP A 156 -7.94 6.92 -23.19
C TRP A 156 -8.33 5.49 -22.81
N LEU A 157 -9.49 5.35 -22.20
CA LEU A 157 -10.08 4.05 -21.87
C LEU A 157 -11.53 4.01 -22.35
N PRO A 158 -12.08 2.83 -22.66
CA PRO A 158 -13.52 2.67 -22.84
C PRO A 158 -14.28 3.27 -21.65
N LYS A 159 -15.40 3.96 -21.93
CA LYS A 159 -16.19 4.69 -20.93
C LYS A 159 -16.51 3.85 -19.70
N GLU A 160 -17.00 2.64 -19.90
CA GLU A 160 -17.35 1.72 -18.82
C GLU A 160 -16.15 1.33 -17.94
N GLU A 161 -14.99 1.06 -18.56
CA GLU A 161 -13.78 0.69 -17.83
C GLU A 161 -13.25 1.88 -17.00
N ALA A 162 -13.28 3.08 -17.58
CA ALA A 162 -12.90 4.30 -16.88
C ALA A 162 -13.83 4.60 -15.70
N GLU A 163 -15.14 4.41 -15.85
CA GLU A 163 -16.12 4.57 -14.77
C GLU A 163 -15.88 3.56 -13.64
N LYS A 164 -15.64 2.28 -13.95
CA LYS A 164 -15.27 1.26 -12.95
C LYS A 164 -14.00 1.65 -12.19
N LYS A 165 -12.97 2.14 -12.89
CA LYS A 165 -11.72 2.60 -12.26
C LYS A 165 -11.90 3.86 -11.40
N ARG A 166 -12.75 4.81 -11.82
CA ARG A 166 -13.09 6.00 -11.02
C ARG A 166 -13.82 5.61 -9.73
N LYS A 167 -14.83 4.74 -9.82
CA LYS A 167 -15.54 4.21 -8.64
C LYS A 167 -14.58 3.51 -7.67
N LEU A 168 -13.65 2.71 -8.19
CA LEU A 168 -12.62 2.06 -7.37
C LEU A 168 -11.67 3.07 -6.72
N ASP A 169 -11.22 4.10 -7.44
CA ASP A 169 -10.38 5.15 -6.90
C ASP A 169 -11.09 5.92 -5.76
N GLU A 170 -12.36 6.26 -5.95
CA GLU A 170 -13.20 6.92 -4.95
C GLU A 170 -13.36 6.05 -3.71
N LEU A 171 -13.65 4.76 -3.89
CA LEU A 171 -13.72 3.78 -2.81
C LEU A 171 -12.40 3.69 -2.03
N ILE A 172 -11.26 3.57 -2.73
CA ILE A 172 -9.94 3.51 -2.11
C ILE A 172 -9.62 4.82 -1.38
N LYS A 173 -10.00 5.97 -1.95
CA LYS A 173 -9.85 7.28 -1.30
C LYS A 173 -10.66 7.35 -0.02
N GLY A 174 -11.92 6.89 -0.04
CA GLY A 174 -12.78 6.80 1.15
C GLY A 174 -12.17 5.93 2.24
N ILE A 175 -11.72 4.72 1.89
CA ILE A 175 -11.05 3.78 2.81
C ILE A 175 -9.84 4.43 3.48
N ARG A 176 -8.96 5.05 2.69
CA ARG A 176 -7.76 5.73 3.20
C ARG A 176 -8.12 6.92 4.08
N GLY A 177 -9.19 7.64 3.74
CA GLY A 177 -9.74 8.73 4.55
C GLY A 177 -10.14 8.24 5.93
N SER A 178 -11.01 7.22 6.01
CA SER A 178 -11.46 6.65 7.27
C SER A 178 -10.32 6.06 8.09
N ILE A 179 -9.35 5.38 7.47
CA ILE A 179 -8.15 4.89 8.17
C ILE A 179 -7.38 6.05 8.79
N LYS A 180 -7.14 7.13 8.02
CA LYS A 180 -6.40 8.30 8.50
C LYS A 180 -7.11 9.02 9.64
N GLU A 181 -8.44 9.08 9.61
CA GLU A 181 -9.25 9.63 10.71
C GLU A 181 -9.08 8.81 12.00
N ILE A 182 -9.16 7.48 11.90
CA ILE A 182 -8.95 6.57 13.04
C ILE A 182 -7.51 6.67 13.57
N GLU A 183 -6.51 6.74 12.69
CA GLU A 183 -5.10 6.82 13.09
C GLU A 183 -4.73 8.15 13.75
N LYS A 184 -5.44 9.24 13.43
CA LYS A 184 -5.20 10.57 14.01
C LYS A 184 -5.92 10.82 15.34
N ALA A 185 -6.89 9.99 15.70
CA ALA A 185 -7.64 10.15 16.94
C ALA A 185 -6.70 10.01 18.16
N LYS A 186 -6.74 10.99 19.07
CA LYS A 186 -5.95 10.98 20.31
C LYS A 186 -6.64 10.23 21.47
N GLY A 187 -7.93 9.93 21.33
CA GLY A 187 -8.74 9.18 22.29
C GLY A 187 -9.54 8.10 21.57
N ASP A 188 -10.82 7.96 21.91
CA ASP A 188 -11.68 6.99 21.24
C ASP A 188 -11.75 7.24 19.72
N PRO A 189 -11.67 6.17 18.92
CA PRO A 189 -11.71 6.29 17.48
C PRO A 189 -13.08 6.81 17.02
N PRO A 190 -13.14 7.67 15.98
CA PRO A 190 -14.39 8.18 15.45
C PRO A 190 -15.28 7.03 14.96
N LEU A 191 -16.41 6.81 15.62
CA LEU A 191 -17.34 5.70 15.36
C LEU A 191 -17.80 5.69 13.90
N ASN A 192 -18.08 6.87 13.32
CA ASN A 192 -18.45 7.00 11.91
C ASN A 192 -17.37 6.45 10.95
N ALA A 193 -16.09 6.69 11.25
CA ALA A 193 -14.99 6.18 10.42
C ALA A 193 -14.86 4.65 10.55
N ILE A 194 -15.03 4.12 11.76
CA ILE A 194 -15.06 2.66 11.99
C ILE A 194 -16.23 2.02 11.25
N GLU A 195 -17.41 2.61 11.33
CA GLU A 195 -18.63 2.11 10.70
C GLU A 195 -18.49 2.10 9.17
N LYS A 196 -18.03 3.21 8.57
CA LYS A 196 -17.72 3.30 7.14
C LYS A 196 -16.73 2.24 6.71
N LEU A 197 -15.67 2.01 7.49
CA LEU A 197 -14.64 1.04 7.15
C LEU A 197 -15.17 -0.40 7.28
N SER A 198 -15.90 -0.72 8.35
CA SER A 198 -16.41 -2.07 8.65
C SER A 198 -17.56 -2.52 7.74
N LYS A 199 -18.33 -1.59 7.17
CA LYS A 199 -19.47 -1.89 6.28
C LYS A 199 -19.12 -1.98 4.79
N ILE A 200 -17.83 -2.04 4.44
CA ILE A 200 -17.42 -2.17 3.04
C ILE A 200 -17.75 -3.57 2.52
N THR A 201 -18.55 -3.62 1.46
CA THR A 201 -19.02 -4.85 0.81
C THR A 201 -18.53 -5.01 -0.63
N ASP A 202 -17.82 -4.03 -1.19
CA ASP A 202 -17.30 -4.10 -2.56
C ASP A 202 -16.03 -4.98 -2.64
N PRO A 203 -16.04 -6.10 -3.40
CA PRO A 203 -14.88 -6.97 -3.56
C PRO A 203 -13.63 -6.28 -4.13
N ALA A 204 -13.78 -5.17 -4.86
CA ALA A 204 -12.64 -4.42 -5.40
C ALA A 204 -11.77 -3.81 -4.29
N ALA A 205 -12.33 -3.62 -3.07
CA ALA A 205 -11.58 -3.18 -1.90
C ALA A 205 -10.67 -4.26 -1.30
N LEU A 206 -10.79 -5.54 -1.71
CA LEU A 206 -10.12 -6.66 -1.06
C LEU A 206 -8.61 -6.45 -0.87
N ASN A 207 -7.94 -5.94 -1.91
CA ASN A 207 -6.50 -5.72 -1.88
C ASN A 207 -6.09 -4.60 -0.92
N VAL A 208 -6.84 -3.50 -0.88
CA VAL A 208 -6.51 -2.38 0.02
C VAL A 208 -6.81 -2.76 1.47
N LEU A 209 -7.95 -3.41 1.72
CA LEU A 209 -8.32 -3.91 3.05
C LEU A 209 -7.28 -4.93 3.56
N THR A 210 -6.88 -5.90 2.73
CA THR A 210 -5.88 -6.90 3.14
C THR A 210 -4.54 -6.26 3.52
N LYS A 211 -4.12 -5.18 2.84
CA LYS A 211 -2.92 -4.43 3.21
C LYS A 211 -3.10 -3.67 4.53
N SER A 212 -4.27 -3.09 4.77
CA SER A 212 -4.59 -2.31 5.97
C SER A 212 -4.64 -3.13 7.26
N LEU A 213 -4.77 -4.46 7.19
CA LEU A 213 -4.59 -5.36 8.34
C LEU A 213 -3.21 -5.25 9.01
N ARG A 214 -2.23 -4.63 8.35
CA ARG A 214 -0.89 -4.38 8.92
C ARG A 214 -0.77 -3.03 9.63
N SER A 215 -1.87 -2.27 9.77
CA SER A 215 -1.84 -0.99 10.49
C SER A 215 -1.41 -1.20 11.94
N LYS A 216 -0.67 -0.22 12.49
CA LYS A 216 -0.29 -0.20 13.91
C LYS A 216 -1.50 0.04 14.81
N ASN A 217 -2.54 0.71 14.31
CA ASN A 217 -3.74 1.04 15.07
C ASN A 217 -4.67 -0.19 15.20
N VAL A 218 -5.03 -0.54 16.43
CA VAL A 218 -5.86 -1.70 16.78
C VAL A 218 -7.26 -1.59 16.17
N HIS A 219 -7.88 -0.42 16.24
CA HIS A 219 -9.24 -0.18 15.72
C HIS A 219 -9.29 -0.27 14.20
N VAL A 220 -8.25 0.19 13.50
CA VAL A 220 -8.13 -0.01 12.04
C VAL A 220 -8.08 -1.50 11.72
N ARG A 221 -7.23 -2.28 12.41
CA ARG A 221 -7.13 -3.72 12.15
C ARG A 221 -8.46 -4.43 12.41
N ALA A 222 -9.15 -4.11 13.50
CA ALA A 222 -10.44 -4.69 13.85
C ALA A 222 -11.54 -4.33 12.82
N ALA A 223 -11.66 -3.06 12.45
CA ALA A 223 -12.64 -2.58 11.48
C ALA A 223 -12.42 -3.20 10.09
N VAL A 224 -11.17 -3.25 9.63
CA VAL A 224 -10.80 -3.89 8.35
C VAL A 224 -11.06 -5.39 8.37
N ALA A 225 -10.77 -6.05 9.50
CA ALA A 225 -11.09 -7.47 9.66
C ALA A 225 -12.59 -7.71 9.49
N ALA A 226 -13.45 -6.86 10.06
CA ALA A 226 -14.90 -6.94 9.89
C ALA A 226 -15.31 -6.80 8.41
N SER A 227 -14.80 -5.80 7.68
CA SER A 227 -15.10 -5.63 6.24
C SER A 227 -14.69 -6.84 5.41
N LEU A 228 -13.53 -7.41 5.72
CA LEU A 228 -13.04 -8.63 5.06
C LEU A 228 -13.94 -9.83 5.30
N GLY A 229 -14.78 -9.85 6.32
CA GLY A 229 -15.82 -10.87 6.48
C GLY A 229 -16.95 -10.74 5.45
N PHE A 230 -17.24 -9.52 5.00
CA PHE A 230 -18.24 -9.26 3.97
C PHE A 230 -17.71 -9.56 2.56
N VAL A 231 -16.49 -9.11 2.24
CA VAL A 231 -15.90 -9.20 0.90
C VAL A 231 -14.93 -10.35 0.69
N GLY A 232 -14.50 -10.99 1.79
CA GLY A 232 -13.40 -11.93 1.79
C GLY A 232 -13.68 -13.19 0.99
N ASN A 233 -12.60 -13.77 0.48
CA ASN A 233 -12.63 -15.02 -0.28
C ASN A 233 -11.66 -16.03 0.34
N ARG A 234 -11.42 -17.15 -0.36
CA ARG A 234 -10.51 -18.21 0.09
C ARG A 234 -9.08 -17.70 0.38
N LYS A 235 -8.57 -16.70 -0.33
CA LYS A 235 -7.24 -16.11 -0.08
C LYS A 235 -7.23 -15.37 1.26
N THR A 236 -8.30 -14.67 1.58
CA THR A 236 -8.48 -13.94 2.85
C THR A 236 -8.47 -14.87 4.06
N LYS A 237 -9.01 -16.09 3.93
CA LYS A 237 -9.04 -17.08 5.02
C LYS A 237 -7.66 -17.33 5.63
N LYS A 238 -6.62 -17.53 4.79
CA LYS A 238 -5.25 -17.75 5.25
C LYS A 238 -4.68 -16.53 5.99
N THR A 239 -4.94 -15.33 5.48
CA THR A 239 -4.47 -14.09 6.11
C THR A 239 -5.14 -13.86 7.46
N LEU A 240 -6.47 -14.01 7.55
CA LEU A 240 -7.22 -13.86 8.80
C LEU A 240 -6.75 -14.89 9.84
N LEU A 241 -6.58 -16.15 9.43
CA LEU A 241 -6.08 -17.21 10.32
C LEU A 241 -4.68 -16.88 10.88
N SER A 242 -3.78 -16.34 10.05
CA SER A 242 -2.46 -15.91 10.53
C SER A 242 -2.56 -14.78 11.57
N ILE A 243 -3.55 -13.90 11.46
CA ILE A 243 -3.72 -12.76 12.38
C ILE A 243 -4.32 -13.23 13.71
N ILE A 244 -5.27 -14.17 13.69
CA ILE A 244 -5.83 -14.79 14.90
C ILE A 244 -4.73 -15.32 15.82
N PHE A 245 -3.65 -15.89 15.29
CA PHE A 245 -2.57 -16.44 16.12
C PHE A 245 -1.44 -15.45 16.46
N LYS A 246 -1.32 -14.33 15.76
CA LYS A 246 -0.15 -13.44 15.84
C LYS A 246 -0.47 -12.03 16.35
N ASP A 247 -1.71 -11.58 16.22
CA ASP A 247 -2.08 -10.25 16.70
C ASP A 247 -1.98 -10.21 18.22
N LYS A 248 -1.52 -9.07 18.75
CA LYS A 248 -1.39 -8.84 20.18
C LYS A 248 -2.74 -8.57 20.82
N ASP A 249 -3.66 -7.95 20.08
CA ASP A 249 -4.95 -7.52 20.59
C ASP A 249 -6.03 -8.60 20.47
N GLY A 250 -6.76 -8.85 21.57
CA GLY A 250 -7.82 -9.86 21.64
C GLY A 250 -9.07 -9.50 20.84
N GLY A 251 -9.39 -8.21 20.72
CA GLY A 251 -10.50 -7.72 19.91
C GLY A 251 -10.25 -7.92 18.41
N VAL A 252 -9.02 -7.66 17.95
CA VAL A 252 -8.62 -7.94 16.55
C VAL A 252 -8.66 -9.44 16.26
N ARG A 253 -8.19 -10.29 17.18
CA ARG A 253 -8.29 -11.75 17.04
C ARG A 253 -9.75 -12.18 16.89
N ALA A 254 -10.64 -11.65 17.73
CA ALA A 254 -12.08 -11.93 17.69
C ALA A 254 -12.73 -11.47 16.38
N ALA A 255 -12.42 -10.25 15.92
CA ALA A 255 -12.93 -9.72 14.65
C ALA A 255 -12.49 -10.59 13.46
N CYS A 256 -11.22 -11.02 13.43
CA CYS A 256 -10.72 -11.93 12.40
C CYS A 256 -11.40 -13.29 12.44
N ALA A 257 -11.60 -13.86 13.63
CA ALA A 257 -12.32 -15.12 13.80
C ALA A 257 -13.77 -14.99 13.31
N LYS A 258 -14.49 -13.95 13.75
CA LYS A 258 -15.87 -13.68 13.31
C LYS A 258 -15.96 -13.61 11.79
N SER A 259 -15.06 -12.84 11.16
CA SER A 259 -15.01 -12.72 9.70
C SER A 259 -14.68 -14.04 9.01
N LEU A 260 -13.78 -14.84 9.55
CA LEU A 260 -13.45 -16.15 9.01
C LEU A 260 -14.67 -17.09 9.02
N PHE A 261 -15.44 -17.09 10.10
CA PHE A 261 -16.69 -17.87 10.20
C PHE A 261 -17.78 -17.32 9.29
N MET A 262 -17.93 -16.01 9.16
CA MET A 262 -18.87 -15.42 8.19
C MET A 262 -18.56 -15.85 6.76
N ILE A 263 -17.28 -15.86 6.35
CA ILE A 263 -16.88 -16.33 5.02
C ILE A 263 -17.20 -17.83 4.87
N ALA A 264 -16.92 -18.65 5.89
CA ALA A 264 -17.20 -20.08 5.86
C ALA A 264 -18.71 -20.41 5.79
N ARG A 265 -19.55 -19.64 6.50
CA ARG A 265 -21.01 -19.76 6.43
C ARG A 265 -21.56 -19.37 5.06
N LYS A 266 -21.05 -18.29 4.46
CA LYS A 266 -21.44 -17.88 3.10
C LYS A 266 -21.13 -18.93 2.04
N THR A 267 -20.09 -19.74 2.24
CA THR A 267 -19.74 -20.82 1.32
C THR A 267 -20.57 -22.09 1.52
N GLY A 268 -21.42 -22.17 2.56
CA GLY A 268 -22.31 -23.31 2.81
C GLY A 268 -21.62 -24.60 3.26
N ASP A 269 -20.30 -24.60 3.42
CA ASP A 269 -19.53 -25.80 3.76
C ASP A 269 -19.35 -25.93 5.28
N ALA A 270 -20.26 -26.65 5.93
CA ALA A 270 -20.17 -26.97 7.35
C ALA A 270 -18.88 -27.76 7.69
N LYS A 271 -18.33 -28.55 6.75
CA LYS A 271 -17.04 -29.22 6.94
C LYS A 271 -15.90 -28.22 7.00
N GLU A 272 -16.00 -27.10 6.30
CA GLU A 272 -14.99 -26.04 6.34
C GLU A 272 -14.96 -25.34 7.70
N ILE A 273 -16.12 -25.09 8.32
CA ILE A 273 -16.18 -24.55 9.70
C ILE A 273 -15.50 -25.52 10.67
N LYS A 274 -15.88 -26.81 10.64
CA LYS A 274 -15.27 -27.83 11.50
C LYS A 274 -13.75 -27.91 11.31
N LYS A 275 -13.29 -27.94 10.05
CA LYS A 275 -11.87 -27.96 9.71
C LYS A 275 -11.12 -26.72 10.19
N LEU A 276 -11.72 -25.53 10.10
CA LEU A 276 -11.14 -24.29 10.62
C LEU A 276 -10.97 -24.35 12.14
N ILE A 277 -11.98 -24.86 12.85
CA ILE A 277 -11.91 -25.04 14.30
C ILE A 277 -10.83 -26.08 14.66
N GLU A 278 -10.79 -27.22 13.98
CA GLU A 278 -9.74 -28.23 14.17
C GLU A 278 -8.34 -27.66 13.90
N MET A 279 -8.19 -26.80 12.88
CA MET A 279 -6.94 -26.09 12.61
C MET A 279 -6.57 -25.10 13.73
N MET A 280 -7.55 -24.42 14.32
CA MET A 280 -7.35 -23.52 15.46
C MET A 280 -6.92 -24.26 16.73
N PHE A 281 -7.39 -25.50 16.90
CA PHE A 281 -7.07 -26.33 18.06
C PHE A 281 -6.09 -27.48 17.77
N LYS A 282 -5.41 -27.50 16.60
CA LYS A 282 -4.45 -28.57 16.28
C LYS A 282 -3.36 -28.70 17.37
N GLN A 283 -3.06 -29.95 17.74
CA GLN A 283 -2.10 -30.32 18.79
C GLN A 283 -0.74 -29.61 18.60
N GLY A 284 -0.20 -29.00 19.67
CA GLY A 284 1.22 -28.63 19.73
C GLY A 284 1.60 -27.27 20.32
N TYR A 285 0.70 -26.29 20.48
CA TYR A 285 1.08 -24.98 21.03
C TYR A 285 -0.01 -24.36 21.92
N PRO A 286 0.17 -24.33 23.25
CA PRO A 286 -0.76 -23.72 24.21
C PRO A 286 -1.15 -22.29 23.84
N VAL A 287 -0.18 -21.51 23.33
CA VAL A 287 -0.38 -20.12 22.90
C VAL A 287 -1.43 -19.99 21.80
N LYS A 288 -1.41 -20.88 20.79
CA LYS A 288 -2.37 -20.83 19.67
C LYS A 288 -3.78 -21.21 20.13
N ARG A 289 -3.89 -22.19 21.03
CA ARG A 289 -5.18 -22.62 21.60
C ARG A 289 -5.78 -21.56 22.53
N LYS A 290 -4.96 -20.88 23.33
CA LYS A 290 -5.37 -19.73 24.13
C LYS A 290 -5.96 -18.63 23.24
N ALA A 291 -5.23 -18.25 22.18
CA ALA A 291 -5.66 -17.23 21.23
C ALA A 291 -6.95 -17.62 20.49
N ALA A 292 -7.09 -18.90 20.11
CA ALA A 292 -8.29 -19.43 19.51
C ALA A 292 -9.49 -19.39 20.46
N ALA A 293 -9.33 -19.86 21.70
CA ALA A 293 -10.39 -19.85 22.70
C ALA A 293 -10.85 -18.44 23.05
N GLU A 294 -9.91 -17.50 23.20
CA GLU A 294 -10.22 -16.08 23.41
C GLU A 294 -10.99 -15.47 22.24
N ALA A 295 -10.56 -15.77 21.01
CA ALA A 295 -11.25 -15.27 19.81
C ALA A 295 -12.68 -15.81 19.71
N LEU A 296 -12.88 -17.11 19.98
CA LEU A 296 -14.22 -17.74 19.99
C LEU A 296 -15.10 -17.20 21.12
N GLY A 297 -14.56 -17.05 22.33
CA GLY A 297 -15.29 -16.47 23.46
C GLY A 297 -15.74 -15.04 23.23
N ASN A 298 -14.92 -14.24 22.55
CA ASN A 298 -15.28 -12.87 22.17
C ASN A 298 -16.26 -12.81 21.00
N ILE A 299 -16.39 -13.86 20.18
CA ILE A 299 -17.50 -13.96 19.22
C ILE A 299 -18.83 -14.16 19.96
N GLY A 300 -18.85 -14.97 21.03
CA GLY A 300 -20.00 -15.17 21.90
C GLY A 300 -21.13 -16.04 21.31
N ASP A 301 -20.85 -16.77 20.24
CA ASP A 301 -21.84 -17.67 19.62
C ASP A 301 -21.84 -19.05 20.30
N ARG A 302 -23.01 -19.49 20.76
CA ARG A 302 -23.21 -20.73 21.55
C ARG A 302 -22.72 -21.98 20.83
N GLN A 303 -22.69 -21.99 19.49
CA GLN A 303 -22.19 -23.13 18.72
C GLN A 303 -20.73 -23.49 19.06
N PHE A 304 -19.97 -22.54 19.64
CA PHE A 304 -18.58 -22.76 20.03
C PHE A 304 -18.40 -23.38 21.43
N ILE A 305 -19.46 -23.51 22.24
CA ILE A 305 -19.39 -24.03 23.61
C ILE A 305 -18.73 -25.42 23.63
N THR A 306 -19.21 -26.37 22.82
CA THR A 306 -18.62 -27.72 22.73
C THR A 306 -17.11 -27.69 22.42
N TYR A 307 -16.65 -26.74 21.59
CA TYR A 307 -15.23 -26.63 21.24
C TYR A 307 -14.41 -25.95 22.33
N LEU A 308 -14.97 -24.95 23.02
CA LEU A 308 -14.35 -24.34 24.19
C LEU A 308 -14.21 -25.35 25.34
N ILE A 309 -15.22 -26.20 25.53
CA ILE A 309 -15.18 -27.31 26.50
C ILE A 309 -14.03 -28.28 26.17
N ARG A 310 -13.87 -28.65 24.91
CA ARG A 310 -12.72 -29.48 24.46
C ARG A 310 -11.36 -28.79 24.59
N ALA A 311 -11.34 -27.47 24.72
CA ALA A 311 -10.12 -26.67 24.83
C ALA A 311 -9.79 -26.25 26.27
N LEU A 312 -10.61 -26.61 27.26
CA LEU A 312 -10.46 -26.27 28.68
C LEU A 312 -9.19 -26.87 29.29
N VAL A 313 -9.00 -28.18 29.12
CA VAL A 313 -7.83 -28.92 29.58
C VAL A 313 -7.21 -29.60 28.38
N ILE A 314 -5.90 -29.43 28.21
CA ILE A 314 -5.16 -30.07 27.12
C ILE A 314 -3.94 -30.78 27.66
N GLU A 315 -3.59 -31.88 27.05
CA GLU A 315 -2.33 -32.56 27.31
C GLU A 315 -1.20 -31.89 26.53
N ILE A 316 -0.19 -31.37 27.23
CA ILE A 316 1.03 -30.83 26.63
C ILE A 316 2.21 -31.76 26.89
N GLN A 317 3.04 -31.96 25.87
CA GLN A 317 4.33 -32.63 26.05
C GLN A 317 5.35 -31.62 26.56
N VAL A 318 5.81 -31.84 27.79
CA VAL A 318 6.90 -31.07 28.40
C VAL A 318 8.17 -31.92 28.32
N LYS A 319 9.25 -31.34 27.79
CA LYS A 319 10.57 -31.97 27.88
C LYS A 319 10.98 -31.97 29.35
N SER A 320 11.16 -33.14 29.98
CA SER A 320 11.82 -33.17 31.28
C SER A 320 13.27 -32.75 31.08
N LYS A 321 13.76 -31.78 31.87
CA LYS A 321 15.21 -31.66 32.05
C LYS A 321 15.68 -33.01 32.60
N GLU A 322 16.63 -33.66 31.93
CA GLU A 322 17.33 -34.79 32.53
C GLU A 322 17.94 -34.28 33.85
N GLU A 323 17.63 -34.95 34.95
CA GLU A 323 18.43 -34.82 36.17
C GLU A 323 19.85 -35.27 35.78
N ASP A 324 20.84 -34.41 35.99
CA ASP A 324 22.23 -34.79 35.73
C ASP A 324 22.58 -35.93 36.69
N MET A 325 22.86 -37.11 36.16
CA MET A 325 23.24 -38.30 36.95
C MET A 325 24.76 -38.43 37.01
N ASP A 326 25.27 -38.97 38.11
CA ASP A 326 26.67 -39.36 38.23
C ASP A 326 26.96 -40.70 37.51
N PRO A 327 28.22 -41.17 37.42
CA PRO A 327 28.57 -42.44 36.78
C PRO A 327 27.94 -43.71 37.41
N PHE A 328 27.35 -43.59 38.61
CA PHE A 328 26.70 -44.67 39.34
C PHE A 328 25.16 -44.59 39.25
N GLY A 329 24.63 -43.63 38.50
CA GLY A 329 23.19 -43.46 38.30
C GLY A 329 22.48 -42.72 39.44
N VAL A 330 23.21 -41.97 40.25
CA VAL A 330 22.67 -41.16 41.34
C VAL A 330 22.39 -39.73 40.84
N PRO A 331 21.21 -39.14 41.13
CA PRO A 331 20.91 -37.75 40.76
C PRO A 331 21.85 -36.77 41.45
N VAL A 332 22.51 -35.90 40.68
CA VAL A 332 23.46 -34.90 41.17
C VAL A 332 22.72 -33.60 41.47
N THR A 333 22.83 -33.12 42.71
CA THR A 333 22.26 -31.84 43.13
C THR A 333 23.02 -30.65 42.48
N PRO A 334 22.40 -29.47 42.37
CA PRO A 334 23.08 -28.28 41.86
C PRO A 334 24.39 -27.93 42.60
N GLU A 335 24.46 -28.10 43.93
CA GLU A 335 25.68 -27.83 44.70
C GLU A 335 26.80 -28.85 44.43
N GLU A 336 26.44 -30.13 44.25
CA GLU A 336 27.43 -31.17 43.91
C GLU A 336 28.01 -30.94 42.52
N LYS A 337 27.20 -30.46 41.57
CA LYS A 337 27.57 -30.20 40.18
C LYS A 337 28.81 -29.31 40.03
N ASP A 338 28.91 -28.28 40.87
CA ASP A 338 30.05 -27.36 40.86
C ASP A 338 31.30 -28.00 41.48
N ARG A 339 31.13 -28.84 42.52
CA ARG A 339 32.22 -29.65 43.08
C ARG A 339 32.75 -30.69 42.09
N VAL A 340 31.88 -31.35 41.33
CA VAL A 340 32.32 -32.37 40.36
C VAL A 340 33.02 -31.72 39.15
N ARG A 341 32.55 -30.55 38.69
CA ARG A 341 33.22 -29.77 37.63
C ARG A 341 34.61 -29.29 38.01
N ALA A 342 34.80 -28.88 39.27
CA ALA A 342 36.11 -28.46 39.79
C ALA A 342 37.16 -29.60 39.77
N ARG A 343 36.73 -30.86 39.79
CA ARG A 343 37.59 -32.06 39.64
C ARG A 343 37.78 -32.51 38.18
N GLY A 344 37.44 -31.65 37.22
CA GLY A 344 37.64 -31.92 35.79
C GLY A 344 36.55 -32.76 35.13
N TRP A 345 35.47 -33.09 35.84
CA TRP A 345 34.32 -33.80 35.27
C TRP A 345 33.46 -32.84 34.44
N ARG A 346 33.08 -33.27 33.23
CA ARG A 346 32.06 -32.59 32.42
C ARG A 346 30.90 -33.55 32.22
N PRO A 347 29.63 -33.09 32.31
CA PRO A 347 28.49 -33.94 32.01
C PRO A 347 28.62 -34.46 30.57
N ARG A 348 29.00 -35.74 30.42
CA ARG A 348 28.88 -36.42 29.13
C ARG A 348 27.43 -36.82 28.98
N LYS A 349 26.83 -36.53 27.82
CA LYS A 349 25.66 -37.31 27.38
C LYS A 349 26.09 -38.78 27.44
N LEU A 350 25.35 -39.59 28.21
CA LEU A 350 25.65 -41.00 28.50
C LEU A 350 26.15 -41.73 27.22
N THR A 351 27.41 -42.17 27.21
CA THR A 351 27.88 -43.21 26.31
C THR A 351 28.30 -44.38 27.19
N ASN A 352 27.63 -45.52 27.06
CA ASN A 352 27.85 -46.73 27.85
C ASN A 352 29.32 -47.22 27.72
N PRO A 353 29.93 -47.78 28.77
CA PRO A 353 31.27 -48.37 28.69
C PRO A 353 31.17 -49.71 27.94
N GLY A 354 31.35 -49.68 26.61
CA GLY A 354 31.28 -50.87 25.77
C GLY A 354 31.29 -50.65 24.25
N GLY A 355 31.49 -49.43 23.75
CA GLY A 355 31.69 -49.19 22.31
C GLY A 355 30.46 -49.40 21.41
N VAL A 356 29.29 -49.72 21.95
CA VAL A 356 28.04 -49.75 21.19
C VAL A 356 27.45 -48.34 21.14
N SER A 357 27.39 -47.77 19.93
CA SER A 357 26.73 -46.47 19.70
C SER A 357 25.22 -46.63 19.96
N VAL A 358 24.80 -46.31 21.18
CA VAL A 358 23.38 -46.07 21.45
C VAL A 358 23.10 -44.68 20.90
N GLY A 359 22.28 -44.61 19.84
CA GLY A 359 21.84 -43.33 19.26
C GLY A 359 21.29 -42.38 20.33
N PRO A 360 21.18 -41.07 20.03
CA PRO A 360 20.85 -40.06 21.02
C PRO A 360 19.64 -40.49 21.86
N LEU A 361 19.82 -40.55 23.19
CA LEU A 361 18.75 -40.76 24.15
C LEU A 361 17.59 -39.84 23.77
N LYS A 362 16.46 -40.42 23.37
CA LYS A 362 15.26 -39.66 23.01
C LYS A 362 14.84 -38.89 24.25
N ASP A 363 14.78 -37.56 24.16
CA ASP A 363 14.22 -36.68 25.20
C ASP A 363 12.94 -37.33 25.76
N LYS A 364 12.93 -37.71 27.05
CA LYS A 364 11.72 -38.22 27.69
C LYS A 364 10.73 -37.06 27.81
N THR A 365 9.73 -37.03 26.93
CA THR A 365 8.62 -36.08 27.03
C THR A 365 7.61 -36.60 28.04
N LYS A 366 7.33 -35.83 29.09
CA LYS A 366 6.22 -36.11 30.02
C LYS A 366 4.99 -35.32 29.57
N THR A 367 3.85 -35.99 29.55
CA THR A 367 2.56 -35.34 29.29
C THR A 367 2.08 -34.68 30.59
N LYS A 368 1.79 -33.38 30.55
CA LYS A 368 1.20 -32.65 31.68
C LYS A 368 -0.11 -32.02 31.24
N PRO A 369 -1.18 -32.07 32.06
CA PRO A 369 -2.37 -31.27 31.80
C PRO A 369 -2.04 -29.78 31.87
N TRP A 370 -2.50 -29.03 30.88
CA TRP A 370 -2.45 -27.58 30.82
C TRP A 370 -3.86 -27.04 30.76
N GLU A 371 -4.14 -26.11 31.67
CA GLU A 371 -5.41 -25.43 31.80
C GLU A 371 -5.45 -24.18 30.91
N ASN A 372 -6.55 -23.99 30.20
CA ASN A 372 -6.75 -22.86 29.30
C ASN A 372 -7.64 -21.79 29.94
N PRO A 373 -7.05 -20.76 30.59
CA PRO A 373 -7.83 -19.75 31.30
C PRO A 373 -8.76 -18.96 30.39
N LYS A 374 -8.41 -18.80 29.10
CA LYS A 374 -9.25 -18.08 28.14
C LYS A 374 -10.46 -18.90 27.68
N ALA A 375 -10.37 -20.23 27.67
CA ALA A 375 -11.53 -21.07 27.43
C ALA A 375 -12.51 -21.01 28.62
N LEU A 376 -11.99 -21.05 29.84
CA LEU A 376 -12.82 -20.91 31.05
C LEU A 376 -13.52 -19.55 31.11
N GLU A 377 -12.78 -18.45 30.91
CA GLU A 377 -13.34 -17.09 30.87
C GLU A 377 -14.44 -16.96 29.81
N ALA A 378 -14.21 -17.51 28.62
CA ALA A 378 -15.18 -17.53 27.53
C ALA A 378 -16.46 -18.30 27.92
N LEU A 379 -16.32 -19.49 28.50
CA LEU A 379 -17.45 -20.32 28.92
C LEU A 379 -18.26 -19.60 30.01
N LYS A 380 -17.61 -19.11 31.07
CA LYS A 380 -18.26 -18.34 32.13
C LYS A 380 -19.04 -17.16 31.58
N LYS A 381 -18.45 -16.41 30.65
CA LYS A 381 -19.09 -15.24 30.02
C LYS A 381 -20.29 -15.63 29.17
N MET A 382 -20.23 -16.76 28.45
CA MET A 382 -21.29 -17.19 27.53
C MET A 382 -22.45 -17.91 28.23
N THR A 383 -22.17 -18.62 29.32
CA THR A 383 -23.14 -19.51 29.97
C THR A 383 -23.61 -19.01 31.33
N GLY A 384 -22.86 -18.10 31.97
CA GLY A 384 -23.08 -17.69 33.36
C GLY A 384 -22.72 -18.76 34.39
N GLN A 385 -22.20 -19.91 33.97
CA GLN A 385 -21.86 -21.04 34.84
C GLN A 385 -20.37 -21.08 35.15
N ASP A 386 -19.97 -21.71 36.26
CA ASP A 386 -18.57 -21.94 36.61
C ASP A 386 -18.37 -23.34 37.20
N PHE A 387 -17.81 -24.25 36.41
CA PHE A 387 -17.39 -25.58 36.85
C PHE A 387 -15.85 -25.70 36.93
N GLY A 388 -15.12 -24.59 36.90
CA GLY A 388 -13.66 -24.58 36.82
C GLY A 388 -13.14 -25.33 35.58
N TYR A 389 -12.06 -26.09 35.77
CA TYR A 389 -11.45 -26.89 34.70
C TYR A 389 -12.00 -28.33 34.59
N ASP A 390 -13.13 -28.62 35.25
CA ASP A 390 -13.79 -29.93 35.17
C ASP A 390 -14.54 -30.09 33.83
N GLN A 391 -13.84 -30.63 32.84
CA GLN A 391 -14.37 -30.81 31.50
C GLN A 391 -15.61 -31.71 31.48
N LYS A 392 -15.73 -32.68 32.39
CA LYS A 392 -16.86 -33.62 32.43
C LYS A 392 -18.13 -32.92 32.91
N LYS A 393 -18.05 -32.13 33.99
CA LYS A 393 -19.18 -31.31 34.46
C LYS A 393 -19.66 -30.32 33.41
N TRP A 394 -18.74 -29.68 32.70
CA TRP A 394 -19.08 -28.81 31.57
C TRP A 394 -19.83 -29.54 30.45
N GLN A 395 -19.43 -30.78 30.12
CA GLN A 395 -20.10 -31.61 29.11
C GLN A 395 -21.50 -32.04 29.55
N GLU A 396 -21.64 -32.52 30.78
CA GLU A 396 -22.92 -32.95 31.35
C GLU A 396 -23.91 -31.79 31.42
N TRP A 397 -23.47 -30.60 31.85
CA TRP A 397 -24.29 -29.39 31.85
C TRP A 397 -24.70 -28.99 30.43
N HIS A 398 -23.75 -28.97 29.48
CA HIS A 398 -24.05 -28.53 28.11
C HIS A 398 -25.02 -29.48 27.40
N LEU A 399 -24.95 -30.78 27.66
CA LEU A 399 -25.90 -31.75 27.12
C LEU A 399 -27.33 -31.45 27.59
N LYS A 400 -27.52 -31.24 28.90
CA LYS A 400 -28.82 -30.87 29.48
C LYS A 400 -29.35 -29.53 28.95
N ASP A 401 -28.46 -28.56 28.76
CA ASP A 401 -28.80 -27.26 28.19
C ASP A 401 -29.25 -27.36 26.72
N LEU A 402 -28.66 -28.27 25.95
CA LEU A 402 -29.07 -28.55 24.57
C LEU A 402 -30.42 -29.28 24.52
N GLU A 403 -30.65 -30.26 25.40
CA GLU A 403 -31.95 -30.95 25.52
C GLU A 403 -33.07 -29.96 25.84
N LYS A 404 -32.87 -29.09 26.84
CA LYS A 404 -33.83 -28.06 27.20
C LYS A 404 -34.15 -27.09 26.05
N GLN A 405 -33.16 -26.73 25.24
CA GLN A 405 -33.38 -25.86 24.07
C GLN A 405 -34.17 -26.57 22.97
N ALA A 406 -33.95 -27.87 22.77
CA ALA A 406 -34.73 -28.66 21.83
C ALA A 406 -36.20 -28.75 22.26
N ASP A 407 -36.45 -28.98 23.55
CA ASP A 407 -37.81 -29.02 24.12
C ASP A 407 -38.55 -27.66 24.03
N GLU A 408 -37.83 -26.55 24.06
CA GLU A 408 -38.39 -25.19 23.90
C GLU A 408 -38.62 -24.79 22.43
N GLU A 409 -37.90 -25.40 21.47
CA GLU A 409 -38.05 -25.16 20.02
C GLU A 409 -39.08 -26.09 19.35
N GLU A 410 -39.56 -27.14 20.02
CA GLU A 410 -40.67 -27.95 19.51
C GLU A 410 -41.95 -27.10 19.42
N PRO A 411 -42.54 -26.94 18.21
CA PRO A 411 -43.82 -26.26 18.08
C PRO A 411 -44.85 -27.07 18.86
N LYS A 412 -45.53 -26.41 19.82
CA LYS A 412 -46.71 -27.00 20.46
C LYS A 412 -47.60 -27.58 19.36
N PRO A 413 -48.07 -28.84 19.48
CA PRO A 413 -48.99 -29.39 18.51
C PRO A 413 -50.15 -28.39 18.37
N GLU A 414 -50.41 -27.95 17.14
CA GLU A 414 -51.63 -27.21 16.84
C GLU A 414 -52.76 -28.08 17.38
N ASP A 415 -53.51 -27.55 18.34
CA ASP A 415 -54.71 -28.18 18.86
C ASP A 415 -55.72 -28.27 17.70
N ASP A 416 -55.59 -29.32 16.89
CA ASP A 416 -56.64 -29.85 16.03
C ASP A 416 -57.73 -30.45 16.94
N GLU A 417 -58.42 -29.58 17.69
CA GLU A 417 -59.70 -29.94 18.31
C GLU A 417 -60.75 -28.84 18.13
N LYS A 418 -61.65 -29.13 17.17
CA LYS A 418 -63.11 -29.00 17.29
C LYS A 418 -63.71 -27.58 17.24
N LYS A 419 -64.18 -27.16 16.06
CA LYS A 419 -65.58 -27.32 15.64
C LYS A 419 -65.86 -26.71 14.27
#